data_AF-A0A525CFA3-F1
#
_entry.id   AF-A0A525CFA3-F1
#
_cell.length_a   1.000
_cell.length_b   1.000
_cell.length_c   1.000
_cell.angle_alpha   90.00
_cell.angle_beta   90.00
_cell.angle_gamma   90.00
#
_symmetry.space_group_name_H-M   'P 1'
#
loop_
_entity.id
_entity.type
_entity.pdbx_description
1 polymer ?
#
loop_
_entity_poly.entity_id
_entity_poly.type
_entity_poly.pdbx_seq_one_letter_code
_entity_poly.pdbx_strand_id
1 'polypeptide(L)'
;MLTLNKHLVLTLLLLSYSVSSSAVDGLNLHGYVTQGFIHSSGNNYLTDSTSGSFDFGEAGLSFSYRPLDRVFMSAQISTNNIGDHESGEDDLRLDYGLVSFNIAAGNTYEADLRVGKFKYFYGMFNDIQDIPNAIPGVLPPQSIYFEYFYPELATNGFLINQSWRNPDLGSLKVDIMYGLINDEREKQDSTYDALILKYPALVSSTGVVSLHDGVGGIRLEYLSPDNSLLISYSHLVSDGVQTITAHTNEWDYKEIADMYLDSLSLEYVADRWTLTGEYVTKKVFGSVYAKYLPWDLIYWDFKTEVRSEAFYLQYRYQLTERFEPLIRYEAYYYNKCDRDGSKYEEDNSLNKGYYFYSEAYVIGGSYKFNDKLTLNAEFQVYDGAALNAAAGAVGDPYNRLADGFDRYWNMFLLDITYSF
;
A
#
# COMPACT_ATOMS: atom_id res chain seq x y z
N MET A 1 7.40 -10.68 24.33
CA MET A 1 6.88 -11.97 23.83
C MET A 1 6.92 -11.88 22.33
N LEU A 2 7.61 -12.77 21.61
CA LEU A 2 7.47 -12.85 20.15
C LEU A 2 6.06 -13.34 19.86
N THR A 3 5.25 -12.49 19.25
CA THR A 3 3.83 -12.70 18.92
C THR A 3 3.67 -13.37 17.55
N LEU A 4 4.64 -13.22 16.64
CA LEU A 4 4.74 -14.00 15.41
C LEU A 4 5.06 -15.48 15.72
N ASN A 5 4.49 -16.42 14.95
CA ASN A 5 4.66 -17.87 15.18
C ASN A 5 6.14 -18.24 15.45
N LYS A 6 6.44 -18.56 16.71
CA LYS A 6 7.81 -18.76 17.22
C LYS A 6 8.57 -19.83 16.43
N HIS A 7 7.86 -20.81 15.86
CA HIS A 7 8.45 -21.84 15.02
C HIS A 7 8.86 -21.31 13.65
N LEU A 8 8.10 -20.39 13.05
CA LEU A 8 8.43 -19.76 11.78
C LEU A 8 9.65 -18.83 11.92
N VAL A 9 9.66 -17.97 12.95
CA VAL A 9 10.80 -17.10 13.25
C VAL A 9 12.06 -17.93 13.48
N LEU A 10 11.98 -18.99 14.28
CA LEU A 10 13.11 -19.89 14.50
C LEU A 10 13.56 -20.58 13.22
N THR A 11 12.63 -20.97 12.34
CA THR A 11 12.94 -21.60 11.05
C THR A 11 13.64 -20.62 10.10
N LEU A 12 13.18 -19.37 10.01
CA LEU A 12 13.83 -18.33 9.20
C LEU A 12 15.23 -17.98 9.73
N LEU A 13 15.39 -17.92 11.05
CA LEU A 13 16.70 -17.75 11.67
C LEU A 13 17.63 -18.93 11.37
N LEU A 14 17.14 -20.18 11.43
CA LEU A 14 17.91 -21.37 11.06
C LEU A 14 18.24 -21.43 9.55
N LEU A 15 17.34 -20.95 8.68
CA LEU A 15 17.58 -20.79 7.25
C LEU A 15 18.69 -19.76 7.00
N SER A 16 18.72 -18.64 7.72
CA SER A 16 19.79 -17.64 7.60
C SER A 16 21.19 -18.21 7.88
N TYR A 17 21.29 -19.21 8.76
CA TYR A 17 22.54 -19.95 9.03
C TYR A 17 22.86 -21.00 7.95
N SER A 18 21.83 -21.59 7.33
CA SER A 18 21.97 -22.72 6.38
C SER A 18 22.20 -22.28 4.94
N VAL A 19 21.77 -21.07 4.58
CA VAL A 19 21.87 -20.51 3.21
C VAL A 19 23.30 -20.17 2.82
N SER A 20 24.22 -20.18 3.79
CA SER A 20 25.67 -20.16 3.52
C SER A 20 26.20 -21.47 2.89
N SER A 21 25.36 -22.50 2.68
CA SER A 21 25.83 -23.88 2.38
C SER A 21 25.39 -24.50 1.05
N SER A 22 24.40 -23.97 0.31
CA SER A 22 23.92 -24.61 -0.94
C SER A 22 24.00 -23.64 -2.12
N ALA A 23 25.17 -23.61 -2.76
CA ALA A 23 25.43 -22.85 -3.97
C ALA A 23 24.87 -23.57 -5.20
N VAL A 24 23.57 -23.43 -5.45
CA VAL A 24 23.06 -23.57 -6.81
C VAL A 24 23.44 -22.28 -7.52
N ASP A 25 24.27 -22.37 -8.55
CA ASP A 25 24.75 -21.20 -9.28
C ASP A 25 23.58 -20.39 -9.85
N GLY A 26 23.61 -19.08 -9.65
CA GLY A 26 22.53 -18.17 -10.05
C GLY A 26 21.28 -18.13 -9.15
N LEU A 27 21.23 -18.88 -8.04
CA LEU A 27 20.16 -18.79 -7.01
C LEU A 27 20.59 -17.84 -5.88
N ASN A 28 19.79 -16.82 -5.62
CA ASN A 28 19.94 -15.95 -4.45
C ASN A 28 18.70 -16.03 -3.56
N LEU A 29 18.94 -15.95 -2.26
CA LEU A 29 17.92 -15.92 -1.24
C LEU A 29 18.16 -14.70 -0.35
N HIS A 30 17.09 -13.97 -0.06
CA HIS A 30 17.07 -12.87 0.90
C HIS A 30 15.90 -13.07 1.85
N GLY A 31 16.07 -12.66 3.10
CA GLY A 31 14.96 -12.71 4.04
C GLY A 31 15.04 -11.64 5.12
N TYR A 32 13.93 -11.45 5.82
CA TYR A 32 13.85 -10.55 6.95
C TYR A 32 12.89 -11.06 8.02
N VAL A 33 13.10 -10.60 9.25
CA VAL A 33 12.17 -10.72 10.37
C VAL A 33 12.15 -9.39 11.10
N THR A 34 10.95 -8.84 11.28
CA THR A 34 10.70 -7.57 11.95
C THR A 34 9.80 -7.82 13.15
N GLN A 35 10.15 -7.22 14.28
CA GLN A 35 9.25 -7.09 15.43
C GLN A 35 9.09 -5.61 15.74
N GLY A 36 7.85 -5.17 15.76
CA GLY A 36 7.47 -3.80 16.06
C GLY A 36 6.64 -3.67 17.33
N PHE A 37 6.45 -2.40 17.69
CA PHE A 37 5.57 -1.90 18.73
C PHE A 37 4.87 -0.65 18.20
N ILE A 38 3.58 -0.56 18.47
CA ILE A 38 2.76 0.59 18.09
C ILE A 38 1.95 1.05 19.30
N HIS A 39 1.94 2.36 19.50
CA HIS A 39 1.07 3.01 20.47
C HIS A 39 0.41 4.24 19.85
N SER A 40 -0.89 4.41 20.05
CA SER A 40 -1.63 5.57 19.56
C SER A 40 -2.42 6.24 20.70
N SER A 41 -2.80 7.49 20.49
CA SER A 41 -3.73 8.20 21.36
C SER A 41 -5.08 8.36 20.65
N GLY A 42 -6.20 8.25 21.37
CA GLY A 42 -7.54 8.45 20.82
C GLY A 42 -8.03 7.31 19.93
N ASN A 43 -7.37 7.09 18.78
CA ASN A 43 -7.80 6.13 17.77
C ASN A 43 -6.89 4.90 17.73
N ASN A 44 -7.47 3.70 17.71
CA ASN A 44 -6.74 2.49 17.32
C ASN A 44 -6.34 2.56 15.83
N TYR A 45 -5.17 2.03 15.51
CA TYR A 45 -4.61 1.92 14.17
C TYR A 45 -3.84 0.60 14.06
N LEU A 46 -4.17 -0.18 13.02
CA LEU A 46 -3.76 -1.57 12.70
C LEU A 46 -4.04 -2.65 13.73
N THR A 47 -3.97 -2.31 15.01
CA THR A 47 -4.10 -3.19 16.18
C THR A 47 -4.76 -2.39 17.32
N ASP A 48 -4.88 -2.98 18.51
CA ASP A 48 -5.32 -2.33 19.76
C ASP A 48 -4.26 -1.36 20.34
N SER A 49 -3.79 -0.44 19.49
CA SER A 49 -2.63 0.43 19.73
C SER A 49 -2.85 1.49 20.81
N THR A 50 -4.07 1.83 21.19
CA THR A 50 -4.32 2.75 22.33
C THR A 50 -3.84 2.18 23.66
N SER A 51 -3.79 0.86 23.79
CA SER A 51 -3.21 0.16 24.94
C SER A 51 -1.70 -0.11 24.81
N GLY A 52 -1.13 0.17 23.62
CA GLY A 52 0.19 -0.25 23.20
C GLY A 52 0.20 -1.73 22.80
N SER A 53 0.68 -2.04 21.59
CA SER A 53 0.61 -3.39 21.02
C SER A 53 1.95 -3.83 20.42
N PHE A 54 2.27 -5.11 20.61
CA PHE A 54 3.36 -5.82 19.94
C PHE A 54 2.85 -6.74 18.81
N ASP A 55 1.55 -6.71 18.54
CA ASP A 55 0.94 -7.40 17.40
C ASP A 55 1.15 -6.54 16.15
N PHE A 56 2.43 -6.38 15.84
CA PHE A 56 2.97 -5.60 14.73
C PHE A 56 4.32 -6.23 14.39
N GLY A 57 4.28 -7.31 13.61
CA GLY A 57 5.48 -8.04 13.22
C GLY A 57 5.31 -8.65 11.84
N GLU A 58 6.42 -8.88 11.16
CA GLU A 58 6.39 -9.45 9.82
C GLU A 58 7.66 -10.23 9.52
N ALA A 59 7.56 -11.13 8.56
CA ALA A 59 8.69 -11.88 8.06
C ALA A 59 8.51 -12.19 6.59
N GLY A 60 9.60 -12.13 5.83
CA GLY A 60 9.61 -12.36 4.40
C GLY A 60 10.79 -13.21 3.96
N LEU A 61 10.59 -13.97 2.89
CA LEU A 61 11.60 -14.76 2.23
C LEU A 61 11.46 -14.62 0.71
N SER A 62 12.49 -14.07 0.09
CA SER A 62 12.54 -13.76 -1.34
C SER A 62 13.60 -14.63 -2.03
N PHE A 63 13.24 -15.17 -3.17
CA PHE A 63 14.05 -16.05 -4.00
C PHE A 63 14.24 -15.40 -5.35
N SER A 64 15.46 -15.43 -5.88
CA SER A 64 15.72 -15.07 -7.28
C SER A 64 16.64 -16.07 -7.95
N TYR A 65 16.35 -16.40 -9.20
CA TYR A 65 17.07 -17.43 -9.94
C TYR A 65 17.22 -17.07 -11.42
N ARG A 66 18.44 -17.20 -11.96
CA ARG A 66 18.72 -17.00 -13.39
C ARG A 66 19.15 -18.32 -14.04
N PRO A 67 18.20 -19.18 -14.45
CA PRO A 67 18.53 -20.46 -15.09
C PRO A 67 19.19 -20.31 -16.47
N LEU A 68 18.93 -19.21 -17.18
CA LEU A 68 19.44 -18.90 -18.51
C LEU A 68 19.74 -17.40 -18.59
N ASP A 69 20.65 -16.98 -19.46
CA ASP A 69 21.05 -15.56 -19.58
C ASP A 69 19.87 -14.60 -19.77
N ARG A 70 18.84 -15.04 -20.50
CA ARG A 70 17.64 -14.27 -20.84
C ARG A 70 16.41 -14.58 -20.00
N VAL A 71 16.52 -15.46 -19.01
CA VAL A 71 15.38 -15.86 -18.16
C VAL A 71 15.74 -15.64 -16.70
N PHE A 72 14.94 -14.81 -16.04
CA PHE A 72 15.06 -14.53 -14.61
C PHE A 72 13.75 -14.87 -13.91
N MET A 73 13.82 -15.47 -12.74
CA MET A 73 12.68 -15.85 -11.92
C MET A 73 12.82 -15.18 -10.56
N SER A 74 11.71 -14.66 -10.01
CA SER A 74 11.70 -14.05 -8.68
C SER A 74 10.38 -14.33 -7.98
N ALA A 75 10.43 -14.66 -6.69
CA ALA A 75 9.25 -14.84 -5.87
C ALA A 75 9.52 -14.42 -4.43
N GLN A 76 8.48 -13.97 -3.73
CA GLN A 76 8.55 -13.69 -2.30
C GLN A 76 7.32 -14.23 -1.59
N ILE A 77 7.58 -14.90 -0.47
CA ILE A 77 6.55 -15.26 0.50
C ILE A 77 6.75 -14.42 1.75
N SER A 78 5.66 -13.96 2.36
CA SER A 78 5.71 -13.26 3.63
C SER A 78 4.55 -13.64 4.53
N THR A 79 4.61 -13.17 5.76
CA THR A 79 3.53 -13.23 6.74
C THR A 79 3.67 -12.00 7.63
N ASN A 80 2.55 -11.56 8.20
CA ASN A 80 2.50 -10.50 9.19
C ASN A 80 1.57 -10.89 10.33
N ASN A 81 1.78 -10.24 11.47
CA ASN A 81 0.90 -10.28 12.63
C ASN A 81 0.49 -8.84 12.94
N ILE A 82 -0.80 -8.57 12.80
CA ILE A 82 -1.46 -7.29 13.10
C ILE A 82 -2.57 -7.44 14.16
N GLY A 83 -2.60 -8.55 14.90
CA GLY A 83 -3.61 -8.87 15.91
C GLY A 83 -4.94 -9.38 15.33
N ASP A 84 -5.96 -9.52 16.20
CA ASP A 84 -7.29 -10.12 15.91
C ASP A 84 -8.19 -9.25 15.00
N HIS A 85 -7.62 -8.36 14.18
CA HIS A 85 -8.37 -7.64 13.15
C HIS A 85 -8.56 -8.52 11.92
N GLU A 86 -9.81 -8.59 11.41
CA GLU A 86 -10.29 -9.53 10.39
C GLU A 86 -9.54 -9.55 9.04
N SER A 87 -8.51 -8.73 8.82
CA SER A 87 -7.83 -8.61 7.53
C SER A 87 -6.51 -9.38 7.35
N GLY A 88 -5.98 -10.06 8.38
CA GLY A 88 -4.69 -10.75 8.22
C GLY A 88 -4.14 -11.55 9.40
N GLU A 89 -4.90 -12.49 9.95
CA GLU A 89 -4.32 -13.52 10.83
C GLU A 89 -3.22 -14.30 10.07
N ASP A 90 -2.02 -14.41 10.66
CA ASP A 90 -0.96 -15.45 10.55
C ASP A 90 -0.83 -16.29 9.24
N ASP A 91 -1.27 -15.79 8.10
CA ASP A 91 -1.32 -16.53 6.83
C ASP A 91 -0.05 -16.26 6.03
N LEU A 92 0.57 -17.35 5.59
CA LEU A 92 1.68 -17.28 4.65
C LEU A 92 1.13 -16.87 3.29
N ARG A 93 1.52 -15.69 2.80
CA ARG A 93 1.10 -15.15 1.51
C ARG A 93 2.22 -15.16 0.48
N LEU A 94 1.85 -15.34 -0.79
CA LEU A 94 2.74 -15.07 -1.93
C LEU A 94 2.58 -13.59 -2.31
N ASP A 95 3.57 -12.76 -1.99
CA ASP A 95 3.54 -11.32 -2.29
C ASP A 95 3.69 -11.06 -3.79
N TYR A 96 4.70 -11.68 -4.40
CA TYR A 96 4.93 -11.68 -5.83
C TYR A 96 5.56 -12.99 -6.28
N GLY A 97 5.42 -13.30 -7.56
CA GLY A 97 5.98 -14.50 -8.18
C GLY A 97 5.93 -14.37 -9.69
N LEU A 98 7.08 -14.16 -10.33
CA LEU A 98 7.15 -13.81 -11.74
C LEU A 98 8.35 -14.44 -12.45
N VAL A 99 8.23 -14.51 -13.77
CA VAL A 99 9.30 -14.83 -14.71
C VAL A 99 9.50 -13.65 -15.65
N SER A 100 10.74 -13.21 -15.81
CA SER A 100 11.17 -12.17 -16.72
C SER A 100 11.96 -12.75 -17.88
N PHE A 101 11.60 -12.33 -19.09
CA PHE A 101 12.28 -12.68 -20.34
C PHE A 101 12.93 -11.43 -20.90
N ASN A 102 14.26 -11.47 -21.06
CA ASN A 102 14.98 -10.42 -21.77
C ASN A 102 14.71 -10.59 -23.27
N ILE A 103 13.86 -9.72 -23.82
CA ILE A 103 13.43 -9.77 -25.22
C ILE A 103 14.47 -9.09 -26.11
N ALA A 104 15.02 -7.98 -25.65
CA ALA A 104 16.03 -7.22 -26.38
C ALA A 104 17.00 -6.53 -25.43
N ALA A 105 18.29 -6.58 -25.76
CA ALA A 105 19.32 -5.87 -25.02
C ALA A 105 20.39 -5.36 -25.98
N GLY A 106 20.90 -4.17 -25.68
CA GLY A 106 22.05 -3.56 -26.34
C GLY A 106 22.82 -2.67 -25.35
N ASN A 107 23.84 -1.97 -25.84
CA ASN A 107 24.68 -1.15 -24.96
C ASN A 107 23.93 0.03 -24.30
N THR A 108 22.85 0.50 -24.91
CA THR A 108 22.11 1.69 -24.48
C THR A 108 20.62 1.43 -24.27
N TYR A 109 20.16 0.18 -24.38
CA TYR A 109 18.74 -0.15 -24.20
C TYR A 109 18.55 -1.57 -23.70
N GLU A 110 17.43 -1.81 -23.04
CA GLU A 110 17.04 -3.11 -22.50
C GLU A 110 15.52 -3.22 -22.45
N ALA A 111 14.99 -4.39 -22.79
CA ALA A 111 13.57 -4.67 -22.90
C ALA A 111 13.25 -6.03 -22.27
N ASP A 112 12.32 -6.05 -21.33
CA ASP A 112 11.91 -7.25 -20.62
C ASP A 112 10.38 -7.43 -20.67
N LEU A 113 9.95 -8.68 -20.83
CA LEU A 113 8.58 -9.09 -20.56
C LEU A 113 8.55 -9.90 -19.27
N ARG A 114 7.77 -9.45 -18.31
CA ARG A 114 7.50 -10.12 -17.04
C ARG A 114 6.10 -10.68 -17.06
N VAL A 115 5.94 -11.91 -16.60
CA VAL A 115 4.63 -12.59 -16.49
C VAL A 115 4.54 -13.26 -15.12
N GLY A 116 3.40 -13.11 -14.45
CA GLY A 116 3.14 -13.71 -13.13
C GLY A 116 2.38 -12.77 -12.19
N LYS A 117 2.54 -12.96 -10.89
CA LYS A 117 2.04 -12.09 -9.82
C LYS A 117 3.06 -10.97 -9.56
N PHE A 118 2.66 -9.71 -9.75
CA PHE A 118 3.50 -8.52 -9.52
C PHE A 118 2.70 -7.38 -8.91
N LYS A 119 3.38 -6.40 -8.31
CA LYS A 119 2.75 -5.25 -7.68
C LYS A 119 2.42 -4.14 -8.67
N TYR A 120 1.33 -3.41 -8.39
CA TYR A 120 0.97 -2.25 -9.19
C TYR A 120 2.02 -1.15 -9.06
N PHE A 121 2.42 -0.55 -10.17
CA PHE A 121 3.52 0.40 -10.16
C PHE A 121 3.10 1.86 -9.87
N TYR A 122 2.21 2.11 -8.90
CA TYR A 122 1.89 3.50 -8.53
C TYR A 122 2.85 4.04 -7.48
N GLY A 123 3.24 5.32 -7.64
CA GLY A 123 4.16 5.98 -6.74
C GLY A 123 5.56 5.33 -6.67
N MET A 124 6.37 5.78 -5.72
CA MET A 124 7.72 5.28 -5.46
C MET A 124 7.79 3.99 -4.67
N PHE A 125 6.93 3.82 -3.66
CA PHE A 125 7.12 2.79 -2.66
C PHE A 125 6.23 1.56 -2.86
N ASN A 126 5.20 1.60 -3.71
CA ASN A 126 4.21 0.51 -3.76
C ASN A 126 4.83 -0.86 -4.05
N ASP A 127 5.84 -0.88 -4.92
CA ASP A 127 6.52 -2.11 -5.34
C ASP A 127 7.45 -2.69 -4.25
N ILE A 128 7.77 -1.91 -3.20
CA ILE A 128 8.77 -2.23 -2.16
C ILE A 128 8.30 -1.98 -0.73
N GLN A 129 7.05 -1.53 -0.52
CA GLN A 129 6.53 -1.08 0.77
C GLN A 129 6.50 -2.17 1.86
N ASP A 130 6.69 -3.41 1.44
CA ASP A 130 6.70 -4.63 2.25
C ASP A 130 8.08 -5.19 2.54
N ILE A 131 9.11 -4.49 2.10
CA ILE A 131 10.48 -4.89 2.33
C ILE A 131 11.01 -3.94 3.40
N PRO A 132 11.15 -4.41 4.65
CA PRO A 132 11.82 -3.66 5.70
C PRO A 132 13.16 -3.11 5.24
N ASN A 133 13.47 -1.89 5.67
CA ASN A 133 14.64 -1.11 5.25
C ASN A 133 14.63 -0.62 3.78
N ALA A 134 13.68 -1.05 2.93
CA ALA A 134 13.50 -0.46 1.60
C ALA A 134 12.62 0.81 1.66
N ILE A 135 11.82 0.94 2.71
CA ILE A 135 11.04 2.14 3.02
C ILE A 135 11.76 3.07 4.00
N PRO A 136 11.45 4.38 3.95
CA PRO A 136 11.92 5.34 4.94
C PRO A 136 11.15 5.20 6.26
N GLY A 137 11.81 4.72 7.31
CA GLY A 137 11.24 4.63 8.66
C GLY A 137 10.49 3.33 8.93
N VAL A 138 9.43 3.38 9.75
CA VAL A 138 8.62 2.21 10.15
C VAL A 138 7.48 1.96 9.17
N LEU A 139 6.77 3.01 8.75
CA LEU A 139 5.67 2.92 7.79
C LEU A 139 5.94 3.82 6.58
N PRO A 140 5.54 3.40 5.36
CA PRO A 140 5.56 4.29 4.21
C PRO A 140 4.63 5.49 4.44
N PRO A 141 4.75 6.57 3.66
CA PRO A 141 3.89 7.75 3.77
C PRO A 141 2.39 7.39 3.73
N GLN A 142 1.74 7.52 4.87
CA GLN A 142 0.38 7.00 5.07
C GLN A 142 -0.67 7.84 4.35
N SER A 143 -0.33 8.99 3.76
CA SER A 143 -1.27 9.70 2.88
C SER A 143 -1.51 8.99 1.54
N ILE A 144 -0.57 8.16 1.09
CA ILE A 144 -0.61 7.48 -0.21
C ILE A 144 -0.63 5.95 -0.06
N TYR A 145 0.18 5.42 0.85
CA TYR A 145 0.39 3.99 1.05
C TYR A 145 -0.36 3.53 2.29
N PHE A 146 -1.68 3.46 2.17
CA PHE A 146 -2.55 3.07 3.27
C PHE A 146 -2.35 1.59 3.61
N GLU A 147 -1.85 1.31 4.82
CA GLU A 147 -1.53 -0.05 5.24
C GLU A 147 -2.75 -0.99 5.25
N TYR A 148 -3.97 -0.47 5.45
CA TYR A 148 -5.20 -1.26 5.39
C TYR A 148 -5.49 -1.88 4.01
N PHE A 149 -5.03 -1.23 2.92
CA PHE A 149 -5.25 -1.71 1.55
C PHE A 149 -4.04 -2.49 1.01
N TYR A 150 -3.02 -2.70 1.83
CA TYR A 150 -1.79 -3.39 1.49
C TYR A 150 -1.99 -4.76 0.77
N PRO A 151 -2.94 -5.63 1.16
CA PRO A 151 -3.14 -6.95 0.53
C PRO A 151 -3.60 -6.90 -0.93
N GLU A 152 -4.11 -5.76 -1.42
CA GLU A 152 -4.78 -5.61 -2.72
C GLU A 152 -3.85 -5.09 -3.83
N LEU A 153 -2.56 -4.99 -3.55
CA LEU A 153 -1.63 -4.21 -4.39
C LEU A 153 -0.79 -5.06 -5.34
N ALA A 154 -1.15 -6.34 -5.48
CA ALA A 154 -0.56 -7.30 -6.42
C ALA A 154 -1.60 -7.91 -7.35
N THR A 155 -1.19 -8.20 -8.57
CA THR A 155 -2.05 -8.69 -9.64
C THR A 155 -1.36 -9.78 -10.45
N ASN A 156 -2.15 -10.69 -11.02
CA ASN A 156 -1.66 -11.67 -11.98
C ASN A 156 -1.79 -11.10 -13.40
N GLY A 157 -0.70 -11.05 -14.15
CA GLY A 157 -0.75 -10.57 -15.53
C GLY A 157 0.61 -10.49 -16.19
N PHE A 158 0.83 -9.40 -16.93
CA PHE A 158 2.13 -9.12 -17.54
C PHE A 158 2.55 -7.66 -17.36
N LEU A 159 3.87 -7.44 -17.38
CA LEU A 159 4.52 -6.14 -17.42
C LEU A 159 5.59 -6.15 -18.51
N ILE A 160 5.60 -5.10 -19.33
CA ILE A 160 6.66 -4.84 -20.30
C ILE A 160 7.47 -3.67 -19.78
N ASN A 161 8.77 -3.88 -19.62
CA ASN A 161 9.72 -2.83 -19.31
C ASN A 161 10.55 -2.52 -20.56
N GLN A 162 10.75 -1.23 -20.82
CA GLN A 162 11.75 -0.76 -21.78
C GLN A 162 12.56 0.37 -21.14
N SER A 163 13.88 0.22 -21.13
CA SER A 163 14.79 1.25 -20.66
C SER A 163 15.77 1.68 -21.76
N TRP A 164 16.17 2.95 -21.68
CA TRP A 164 17.23 3.54 -22.49
C TRP A 164 18.21 4.26 -21.56
N ARG A 165 19.50 4.09 -21.82
CA ARG A 165 20.58 4.68 -21.03
C ARG A 165 21.46 5.53 -21.93
N ASN A 166 21.71 6.77 -21.51
CA ASN A 166 22.64 7.68 -22.15
C ASN A 166 23.55 8.31 -21.08
N PRO A 167 24.89 8.20 -21.20
CA PRO A 167 25.82 8.71 -20.19
C PRO A 167 25.72 10.23 -19.94
N ASP A 168 25.29 11.01 -20.93
CA ASP A 168 25.25 12.48 -20.86
C ASP A 168 23.85 13.01 -20.52
N LEU A 169 22.79 12.25 -20.84
CA LEU A 169 21.40 12.67 -20.69
C LEU A 169 20.66 11.95 -19.55
N GLY A 170 21.17 10.83 -19.06
CA GLY A 170 20.56 10.01 -18.03
C GLY A 170 19.86 8.78 -18.63
N SER A 171 18.96 8.18 -17.85
CA SER A 171 18.15 7.05 -18.32
C SER A 171 16.66 7.37 -18.31
N LEU A 172 15.98 6.84 -19.31
CA LEU A 172 14.52 6.84 -19.41
C LEU A 172 14.04 5.40 -19.33
N LYS A 173 12.97 5.17 -18.57
CA LYS A 173 12.32 3.89 -18.43
C LYS A 173 10.81 4.05 -18.65
N VAL A 174 10.23 3.10 -19.36
CA VAL A 174 8.80 2.99 -19.61
C VAL A 174 8.36 1.61 -19.16
N ASP A 175 7.40 1.56 -18.25
CA ASP A 175 6.71 0.32 -17.87
C ASP A 175 5.27 0.37 -18.38
N ILE A 176 4.79 -0.73 -18.94
CA ILE A 176 3.38 -0.94 -19.30
C ILE A 176 2.94 -2.23 -18.63
N MET A 177 1.82 -2.22 -17.91
CA MET A 177 1.28 -3.43 -17.30
C MET A 177 -0.19 -3.63 -17.64
N TYR A 178 -0.60 -4.89 -17.62
CA TYR A 178 -1.98 -5.29 -17.52
C TYR A 178 -2.07 -6.47 -16.56
N GLY A 179 -2.95 -6.35 -15.58
CA GLY A 179 -3.17 -7.36 -14.55
C GLY A 179 -4.65 -7.66 -14.36
N LEU A 180 -4.96 -8.87 -13.95
CA LEU A 180 -6.30 -9.29 -13.54
C LEU A 180 -6.53 -8.91 -12.08
N ILE A 181 -7.70 -8.36 -11.76
CA ILE A 181 -8.09 -8.21 -10.37
C ILE A 181 -8.60 -9.57 -9.91
N ASN A 182 -7.71 -10.38 -9.34
CA ASN A 182 -8.08 -11.68 -8.78
C ASN A 182 -8.38 -11.51 -7.30
N ASP A 183 -9.61 -11.82 -6.92
CA ASP A 183 -10.01 -11.95 -5.53
C ASP A 183 -9.65 -13.38 -5.03
N GLU A 184 -8.45 -13.56 -4.46
CA GLU A 184 -8.11 -14.81 -3.76
C GLU A 184 -8.92 -14.97 -2.45
N ARG A 185 -9.73 -13.96 -2.05
CA ARG A 185 -10.58 -13.95 -0.86
C ARG A 185 -12.08 -14.02 -1.18
N GLU A 186 -12.45 -14.67 -2.28
CA GLU A 186 -13.85 -15.03 -2.64
C GLU A 186 -14.58 -15.91 -1.57
N LYS A 187 -14.02 -16.08 -0.35
CA LYS A 187 -14.51 -16.96 0.72
C LYS A 187 -14.63 -16.35 2.11
N GLN A 188 -14.31 -15.08 2.29
CA GLN A 188 -14.47 -14.46 3.60
C GLN A 188 -15.47 -13.32 3.47
N ASP A 189 -16.54 -13.36 4.29
CA ASP A 189 -17.57 -12.32 4.51
C ASP A 189 -16.89 -11.02 4.97
N SER A 190 -16.07 -10.44 4.11
CA SER A 190 -15.18 -9.34 4.43
C SER A 190 -15.92 -8.08 4.04
N THR A 191 -16.31 -7.31 5.05
CA THR A 191 -16.94 -6.00 4.87
C THR A 191 -15.86 -5.04 4.38
N TYR A 192 -15.51 -5.12 3.10
CA TYR A 192 -14.73 -4.09 2.43
C TYR A 192 -15.71 -3.04 1.94
N ASP A 193 -16.23 -2.23 2.86
CA ASP A 193 -16.96 -1.05 2.44
C ASP A 193 -15.93 -0.06 1.93
N ALA A 194 -15.83 -0.04 0.59
CA ALA A 194 -15.06 0.91 -0.15
C ALA A 194 -15.25 2.29 0.47
N LEU A 195 -14.12 2.93 0.78
CA LEU A 195 -14.03 4.38 0.98
C LEU A 195 -14.66 5.20 -0.18
N ILE A 196 -15.39 4.62 -1.12
CA ILE A 196 -15.94 5.24 -2.34
C ILE A 196 -17.33 5.85 -2.10
N LEU A 197 -17.92 5.75 -0.91
CA LEU A 197 -19.28 6.23 -0.72
C LEU A 197 -19.36 7.73 -0.43
N LYS A 198 -19.98 8.46 -1.37
CA LYS A 198 -20.64 9.74 -1.13
C LYS A 198 -21.78 9.63 -0.09
N TYR A 199 -22.27 8.41 0.18
CA TYR A 199 -23.35 8.11 1.13
C TYR A 199 -23.07 6.86 1.98
N PRO A 200 -22.11 6.90 2.93
CA PRO A 200 -21.80 5.75 3.80
C PRO A 200 -23.00 5.29 4.65
N ALA A 201 -23.98 6.18 4.88
CA ALA A 201 -25.12 5.93 5.76
C ALA A 201 -26.22 5.01 5.19
N LEU A 202 -26.09 4.51 3.95
CA LEU A 202 -27.11 3.65 3.32
C LEU A 202 -26.77 2.16 3.30
N VAL A 203 -25.54 1.78 3.67
CA VAL A 203 -25.09 0.39 3.64
C VAL A 203 -25.11 -0.14 5.07
N SER A 204 -26.10 -0.99 5.40
CA SER A 204 -26.32 -1.52 6.75
C SER A 204 -26.16 -3.05 6.82
N SER A 205 -25.37 -3.64 5.92
CA SER A 205 -25.37 -5.10 5.76
C SER A 205 -24.26 -5.59 4.85
N THR A 206 -23.65 -6.71 5.25
CA THR A 206 -22.77 -7.61 4.47
C THR A 206 -22.84 -7.37 2.97
N GLY A 207 -21.82 -6.68 2.47
CA GLY A 207 -21.61 -6.43 1.06
C GLY A 207 -20.62 -7.43 0.47
N VAL A 208 -20.95 -8.08 -0.65
CA VAL A 208 -19.92 -8.76 -1.45
C VAL A 208 -19.33 -7.74 -2.41
N VAL A 209 -18.03 -7.47 -2.29
CA VAL A 209 -17.27 -6.74 -3.30
C VAL A 209 -16.76 -7.77 -4.30
N SER A 210 -17.23 -7.71 -5.54
CA SER A 210 -16.67 -8.55 -6.60
C SER A 210 -16.01 -7.69 -7.65
N LEU A 211 -14.69 -7.78 -7.73
CA LEU A 211 -13.85 -7.12 -8.73
C LEU A 211 -13.81 -8.02 -9.98
N HIS A 212 -14.39 -7.57 -11.09
CA HIS A 212 -14.62 -8.43 -12.26
C HIS A 212 -13.66 -8.20 -13.44
N ASP A 213 -12.83 -7.15 -13.42
CA ASP A 213 -12.05 -6.72 -14.57
C ASP A 213 -10.54 -6.56 -14.26
N GLY A 214 -9.78 -5.96 -15.19
CA GLY A 214 -8.33 -5.80 -15.13
C GLY A 214 -7.89 -4.37 -14.82
N VAL A 215 -6.65 -4.25 -14.34
CA VAL A 215 -5.95 -2.98 -14.17
C VAL A 215 -4.87 -2.83 -15.23
N GLY A 216 -4.98 -1.78 -16.03
CA GLY A 216 -3.94 -1.33 -16.95
C GLY A 216 -3.12 -0.21 -16.33
N GLY A 217 -1.85 -0.09 -16.73
CA GLY A 217 -1.03 1.03 -16.30
C GLY A 217 0.11 1.37 -17.23
N ILE A 218 0.59 2.62 -17.12
CA ILE A 218 1.85 3.08 -17.69
C ILE A 218 2.65 3.85 -16.64
N ARG A 219 3.97 3.62 -16.56
CA ARG A 219 4.90 4.41 -15.75
C ARG A 219 6.03 4.93 -16.65
N LEU A 220 6.36 6.21 -16.48
CA LEU A 220 7.50 6.89 -17.12
C LEU A 220 8.46 7.31 -16.01
N GLU A 221 9.72 6.94 -16.13
CA GLU A 221 10.73 7.23 -15.10
C GLU A 221 12.01 7.77 -15.75
N TYR A 222 12.48 8.89 -15.21
CA TYR A 222 13.73 9.53 -15.60
C TYR A 222 14.70 9.52 -14.43
N LEU A 223 15.94 9.11 -14.69
CA LEU A 223 17.05 9.19 -13.74
C LEU A 223 18.17 10.02 -14.37
N SER A 224 18.66 11.01 -13.64
CA SER A 224 19.75 11.89 -14.10
C SER A 224 21.06 11.13 -14.32
N PRO A 225 22.01 11.64 -15.14
CA PRO A 225 23.30 11.00 -15.39
C PRO A 225 24.12 10.63 -14.14
N ASP A 226 24.01 11.45 -13.10
CA ASP A 226 24.70 11.30 -11.82
C ASP A 226 23.88 10.52 -10.79
N ASN A 227 22.70 10.00 -11.17
CA ASN A 227 21.72 9.33 -10.32
C ASN A 227 21.24 10.16 -9.12
N SER A 228 21.40 11.49 -9.16
CA SER A 228 20.97 12.38 -8.07
C SER A 228 19.50 12.75 -8.15
N LEU A 229 18.84 12.65 -9.31
CA LEU A 229 17.45 13.03 -9.50
C LEU A 229 16.67 11.92 -10.20
N LEU A 230 15.63 11.43 -9.52
CA LEU A 230 14.61 10.53 -10.06
C LEU A 230 13.29 11.31 -10.20
N ILE A 231 12.65 11.21 -11.37
CA ILE A 231 11.29 11.70 -11.60
C ILE A 231 10.48 10.54 -12.16
N SER A 232 9.32 10.26 -11.57
CA SER A 232 8.43 9.21 -12.02
C SER A 232 7.01 9.74 -12.17
N TYR A 233 6.34 9.37 -13.26
CA TYR A 233 4.91 9.56 -13.45
C TYR A 233 4.27 8.20 -13.73
N SER A 234 3.20 7.87 -13.02
CA SER A 234 2.42 6.66 -13.28
C SER A 234 0.95 6.99 -13.47
N HIS A 235 0.31 6.33 -14.43
CA HIS A 235 -1.13 6.38 -14.66
C HIS A 235 -1.69 4.96 -14.63
N LEU A 236 -2.64 4.71 -13.74
CA LEU A 236 -3.37 3.44 -13.63
C LEU A 236 -4.83 3.64 -13.98
N VAL A 237 -5.40 2.66 -14.68
CA VAL A 237 -6.81 2.58 -15.02
C VAL A 237 -7.32 1.21 -14.62
N SER A 238 -8.41 1.20 -13.88
CA SER A 238 -9.24 0.03 -13.65
C SER A 238 -10.59 0.30 -14.27
N ASP A 239 -10.94 -0.47 -15.30
CA ASP A 239 -12.28 -0.44 -15.88
C ASP A 239 -13.15 -1.40 -15.07
N GLY A 240 -14.43 -1.05 -14.88
CA GLY A 240 -15.48 -2.04 -14.68
C GLY A 240 -15.52 -2.79 -13.34
N VAL A 241 -16.35 -2.26 -12.45
CA VAL A 241 -17.14 -3.05 -11.50
C VAL A 241 -16.37 -3.47 -10.23
N GLN A 242 -16.12 -2.52 -9.33
CA GLN A 242 -16.37 -2.80 -7.92
C GLN A 242 -17.88 -2.98 -7.73
N THR A 243 -18.41 -4.20 -7.94
CA THR A 243 -19.79 -4.48 -7.52
C THR A 243 -19.76 -4.59 -6.01
N ILE A 244 -20.20 -3.53 -5.33
CA ILE A 244 -20.59 -3.64 -3.93
C ILE A 244 -22.06 -4.04 -3.95
N THR A 245 -22.36 -5.30 -3.61
CA THR A 245 -23.74 -5.75 -3.41
C THR A 245 -24.07 -5.74 -1.94
N ALA A 246 -24.65 -4.65 -1.45
CA ALA A 246 -25.18 -4.57 -0.10
C ALA A 246 -26.63 -5.06 -0.08
N HIS A 247 -26.91 -6.06 0.77
CA HIS A 247 -28.25 -6.63 0.94
C HIS A 247 -28.87 -6.16 2.25
N THR A 248 -29.66 -5.09 2.20
CA THR A 248 -30.54 -4.77 3.33
C THR A 248 -31.78 -5.66 3.29
N ASN A 249 -32.61 -5.65 4.34
CA ASN A 249 -33.86 -6.43 4.38
C ASN A 249 -34.79 -6.20 3.17
N GLU A 250 -34.66 -5.06 2.46
CA GLU A 250 -35.56 -4.70 1.36
C GLU A 250 -34.86 -4.17 0.09
N TRP A 251 -33.54 -3.92 0.11
CA TRP A 251 -32.81 -3.30 -1.01
C TRP A 251 -31.51 -4.02 -1.35
N ASP A 252 -31.29 -4.22 -2.64
CA ASP A 252 -30.00 -4.54 -3.25
C ASP A 252 -29.40 -3.27 -3.84
N TYR A 253 -28.17 -2.96 -3.46
CA TYR A 253 -27.38 -1.93 -4.11
C TYR A 253 -26.36 -2.59 -5.04
N LYS A 254 -26.05 -1.96 -6.17
CA LYS A 254 -24.94 -2.36 -7.03
C LYS A 254 -24.22 -1.12 -7.50
N GLU A 255 -22.96 -0.96 -7.12
CA GLU A 255 -22.09 0.05 -7.70
C GLU A 255 -21.32 -0.51 -8.89
N ILE A 256 -21.09 0.31 -9.90
CA ILE A 256 -20.12 0.04 -10.96
C ILE A 256 -19.29 1.31 -11.09
N ALA A 257 -18.00 1.20 -10.81
CA ALA A 257 -17.10 2.34 -10.85
C ALA A 257 -15.84 2.02 -11.65
N ASP A 258 -15.39 3.02 -12.40
CA ASP A 258 -14.06 3.07 -13.00
C ASP A 258 -13.15 3.89 -12.08
N MET A 259 -11.88 3.47 -12.00
CA MET A 259 -10.87 4.13 -11.19
C MET A 259 -9.70 4.57 -12.06
N TYR A 260 -9.30 5.82 -11.89
CA TYR A 260 -8.10 6.40 -12.48
C TYR A 260 -7.19 6.89 -11.36
N LEU A 261 -5.91 6.52 -11.40
CA LEU A 261 -4.91 6.98 -10.45
C LEU A 261 -3.73 7.57 -11.21
N ASP A 262 -3.41 8.81 -10.88
CA ASP A 262 -2.22 9.51 -11.36
C ASP A 262 -1.27 9.72 -10.18
N SER A 263 0.01 9.37 -10.33
CA SER A 263 1.06 9.66 -9.35
C SER A 263 2.21 10.38 -10.04
N LEU A 264 2.71 11.43 -9.37
CA LEU A 264 3.96 12.10 -9.72
C LEU A 264 4.88 12.02 -8.51
N SER A 265 6.04 11.39 -8.68
CA SER A 265 7.05 11.24 -7.65
C SER A 265 8.36 11.91 -8.06
N LEU A 266 9.06 12.47 -7.08
CA LEU A 266 10.37 13.07 -7.24
C LEU A 266 11.27 12.65 -6.08
N GLU A 267 12.46 12.19 -6.38
CA GLU A 267 13.52 11.97 -5.40
C GLU A 267 14.79 12.70 -5.82
N TYR A 268 15.35 13.48 -4.90
CA TYR A 268 16.65 14.11 -5.06
C TYR A 268 17.60 13.64 -3.97
N VAL A 269 18.71 13.02 -4.38
CA VAL A 269 19.77 12.48 -3.52
C VAL A 269 21.01 13.34 -3.66
N ALA A 270 21.47 13.89 -2.53
CA ALA A 270 22.75 14.56 -2.38
C ALA A 270 23.63 13.80 -1.38
N ASP A 271 24.88 14.24 -1.20
CA ASP A 271 25.91 13.55 -0.40
C ASP A 271 25.45 13.04 0.98
N ARG A 272 24.61 13.82 1.68
CA ARG A 272 24.11 13.46 3.02
C ARG A 272 22.62 13.64 3.20
N TRP A 273 21.88 14.00 2.16
CA TRP A 273 20.46 14.23 2.30
C TRP A 273 19.68 13.75 1.10
N THR A 274 18.48 13.29 1.38
CA THR A 274 17.51 12.88 0.38
C THR A 274 16.23 13.66 0.60
N LEU A 275 15.71 14.24 -0.47
CA LEU A 275 14.40 14.87 -0.50
C LEU A 275 13.52 14.04 -1.41
N THR A 276 12.42 13.54 -0.86
CA THR A 276 11.44 12.74 -1.59
C THR A 276 10.09 13.41 -1.49
N GLY A 277 9.37 13.52 -2.60
CA GLY A 277 8.01 14.04 -2.61
C GLY A 277 7.15 13.34 -3.63
N GLU A 278 5.87 13.18 -3.31
CA GLU A 278 4.92 12.55 -4.19
C GLU A 278 3.57 13.25 -4.11
N TYR A 279 2.87 13.30 -5.24
CA TYR A 279 1.51 13.81 -5.36
C TYR A 279 0.68 12.81 -6.16
N VAL A 280 -0.39 12.32 -5.55
CA VAL A 280 -1.30 11.32 -6.12
C VAL A 280 -2.70 11.92 -6.21
N THR A 281 -3.37 11.67 -7.32
CA THR A 281 -4.82 11.88 -7.43
C THR A 281 -5.50 10.60 -7.84
N LYS A 282 -6.59 10.28 -7.17
CA LYS A 282 -7.45 9.16 -7.54
C LYS A 282 -8.85 9.69 -7.85
N LYS A 283 -9.31 9.42 -9.07
CA LYS A 283 -10.66 9.69 -9.54
C LYS A 283 -11.43 8.38 -9.58
N VAL A 284 -12.57 8.36 -8.91
CA VAL A 284 -13.55 7.29 -9.01
C VAL A 284 -14.79 7.88 -9.66
N PHE A 285 -15.27 7.23 -10.72
CA PHE A 285 -16.49 7.62 -11.42
C PHE A 285 -17.35 6.40 -11.62
N GLY A 286 -18.60 6.45 -11.17
CA GLY A 286 -19.47 5.29 -11.20
C GLY A 286 -20.95 5.59 -11.27
N SER A 287 -21.71 4.51 -11.41
CA SER A 287 -23.16 4.48 -11.33
C SER A 287 -23.58 3.56 -10.18
N VAL A 288 -24.46 4.07 -9.32
CA VAL A 288 -25.08 3.29 -8.24
C VAL A 288 -26.50 2.91 -8.65
N TYR A 289 -26.76 1.61 -8.70
CA TYR A 289 -28.05 1.01 -8.96
C TYR A 289 -28.68 0.57 -7.64
N ALA A 290 -29.95 0.89 -7.42
CA ALA A 290 -30.72 0.41 -6.27
C ALA A 290 -31.94 -0.37 -6.73
N LYS A 291 -32.09 -1.59 -6.24
CA LYS A 291 -33.20 -2.50 -6.54
C LYS A 291 -33.94 -2.82 -5.25
N TYR A 292 -35.25 -2.63 -5.25
CA TYR A 292 -36.12 -3.00 -4.13
C TYR A 292 -36.53 -4.46 -4.26
N LEU A 293 -36.08 -5.28 -3.32
CA LEU A 293 -36.25 -6.73 -3.30
C LEU A 293 -37.71 -7.20 -3.33
N PRO A 294 -38.68 -6.60 -2.60
CA PRO A 294 -40.03 -7.16 -2.55
C PRO A 294 -40.81 -7.12 -3.86
N TRP A 295 -40.33 -6.39 -4.90
CA TRP A 295 -41.01 -6.20 -6.18
C TRP A 295 -40.08 -6.32 -7.40
N ASP A 296 -38.82 -6.68 -7.21
CA ASP A 296 -37.78 -6.70 -8.26
C ASP A 296 -37.68 -5.40 -9.09
N LEU A 297 -38.01 -4.26 -8.49
CA LEU A 297 -38.03 -2.95 -9.16
C LEU A 297 -36.68 -2.23 -9.00
N ILE A 298 -36.08 -1.81 -10.11
CA ILE A 298 -34.91 -0.91 -10.10
C ILE A 298 -35.42 0.53 -9.98
N TYR A 299 -35.01 1.23 -8.95
CA TYR A 299 -35.54 2.56 -8.65
C TYR A 299 -34.62 3.71 -9.07
N TRP A 300 -33.30 3.52 -9.08
CA TRP A 300 -32.37 4.62 -9.26
C TRP A 300 -31.06 4.23 -9.96
N ASP A 301 -30.57 5.14 -10.80
CA ASP A 301 -29.18 5.19 -11.32
C ASP A 301 -28.62 6.56 -10.96
N PHE A 302 -27.71 6.60 -10.00
CA PHE A 302 -27.02 7.83 -9.59
C PHE A 302 -25.59 7.82 -10.08
N LYS A 303 -25.20 8.89 -10.78
CA LYS A 303 -23.78 9.09 -11.13
C LYS A 303 -23.02 9.67 -9.95
N THR A 304 -21.96 9.01 -9.55
CA THR A 304 -21.03 9.45 -8.51
C THR A 304 -19.69 9.80 -9.13
N GLU A 305 -19.10 10.89 -8.68
CA GLU A 305 -17.72 11.22 -9.00
C GLU A 305 -17.04 11.73 -7.73
N VAL A 306 -15.93 11.10 -7.36
CA VAL A 306 -15.08 11.54 -6.25
C VAL A 306 -13.66 11.67 -6.76
N ARG A 307 -12.99 12.76 -6.40
CA ARG A 307 -11.58 13.01 -6.71
C ARG A 307 -10.82 13.22 -5.42
N SER A 308 -10.12 12.19 -4.98
CA SER A 308 -9.19 12.29 -3.86
C SER A 308 -7.84 12.82 -4.32
N GLU A 309 -7.11 13.43 -3.40
CA GLU A 309 -5.73 13.84 -3.59
C GLU A 309 -4.92 13.52 -2.33
N ALA A 310 -3.66 13.17 -2.54
CA ALA A 310 -2.72 12.85 -1.48
C ALA A 310 -1.34 13.35 -1.85
N PHE A 311 -0.57 13.77 -0.85
CA PHE A 311 0.83 14.10 -1.07
C PHE A 311 1.66 13.95 0.19
N TYR A 312 2.97 13.90 0.00
CA TYR A 312 3.94 14.08 1.08
C TYR A 312 5.20 14.77 0.59
N LEU A 313 5.91 15.38 1.53
CA LEU A 313 7.28 15.85 1.36
C LEU A 313 8.11 15.33 2.53
N GLN A 314 9.20 14.65 2.22
CA GLN A 314 10.04 13.93 3.17
C GLN A 314 11.49 14.34 3.00
N TYR A 315 12.15 14.65 4.12
CA TYR A 315 13.56 14.95 4.18
C TYR A 315 14.27 13.95 5.09
N ARG A 316 15.34 13.34 4.58
CA ARG A 316 16.25 12.47 5.33
C ARG A 316 17.64 13.05 5.34
N TYR A 317 18.36 12.88 6.45
CA TYR A 317 19.74 13.35 6.59
C TYR A 317 20.63 12.26 7.19
N GLN A 318 21.68 11.85 6.48
CA GLN A 318 22.67 10.91 6.99
C GLN A 318 23.57 11.63 8.04
N LEU A 319 23.14 11.61 9.31
CA LEU A 319 23.84 12.30 10.40
C LEU A 319 25.18 11.63 10.74
N THR A 320 25.18 10.30 10.76
CA THR A 320 26.36 9.44 10.91
C THR A 320 26.21 8.23 10.00
N GLU A 321 27.24 7.41 9.79
CA GLU A 321 27.14 6.16 9.00
C GLU A 321 26.06 5.18 9.51
N ARG A 322 25.60 5.34 10.76
CA ARG A 322 24.62 4.46 11.39
C ARG A 322 23.27 5.11 11.66
N PHE A 323 23.15 6.43 11.59
CA PHE A 323 21.94 7.13 12.02
C PHE A 323 21.47 8.11 10.97
N GLU A 324 20.21 7.95 10.57
CA GLU A 324 19.51 8.77 9.58
C GLU A 324 18.18 9.26 10.18
N PRO A 325 18.10 10.50 10.69
CA PRO A 325 16.84 11.14 11.00
C PRO A 325 15.99 11.42 9.76
N LEU A 326 14.67 11.44 9.98
CA LEU A 326 13.63 11.70 9.00
C LEU A 326 12.63 12.70 9.55
N ILE A 327 12.21 13.63 8.70
CA ILE A 327 11.00 14.44 8.91
C ILE A 327 10.12 14.35 7.67
N ARG A 328 8.80 14.30 7.86
CA ARG A 328 7.83 14.24 6.77
C ARG A 328 6.58 15.04 7.11
N TYR A 329 6.03 15.72 6.13
CA TYR A 329 4.67 16.21 6.15
C TYR A 329 3.88 15.46 5.09
N GLU A 330 2.69 15.00 5.45
CA GLU A 330 1.82 14.23 4.55
C GLU A 330 0.36 14.65 4.74
N ALA A 331 -0.41 14.61 3.66
CA ALA A 331 -1.82 14.96 3.67
C ALA A 331 -2.60 14.10 2.68
N TYR A 332 -3.77 13.61 3.11
CA TYR A 332 -4.77 12.93 2.31
C TYR A 332 -6.10 13.66 2.43
N TYR A 333 -6.74 13.90 1.30
CA TYR A 333 -8.09 14.43 1.22
C TYR A 333 -8.95 13.53 0.36
N TYR A 334 -10.06 13.06 0.93
CA TYR A 334 -11.01 12.21 0.23
C TYR A 334 -11.63 12.91 -1.00
N ASN A 335 -11.90 14.20 -0.87
CA ASN A 335 -12.40 15.04 -1.95
C ASN A 335 -11.61 16.35 -2.01
N LYS A 336 -10.86 16.55 -3.09
CA LYS A 336 -10.06 17.76 -3.31
C LYS A 336 -10.88 19.05 -3.37
N CYS A 337 -12.18 18.94 -3.66
CA CYS A 337 -13.11 20.08 -3.69
C CYS A 337 -13.79 20.34 -2.33
N ASP A 338 -13.45 19.53 -1.31
CA ASP A 338 -14.00 19.55 0.05
C ASP A 338 -12.94 19.02 1.05
N ARG A 339 -11.78 19.69 1.09
CA ARG A 339 -10.60 19.21 1.85
C ARG A 339 -10.85 19.10 3.36
N ASP A 340 -11.77 19.88 3.91
CA ASP A 340 -12.13 19.83 5.33
C ASP A 340 -13.35 18.94 5.62
N GLY A 341 -13.95 18.36 4.57
CA GLY A 341 -15.14 17.52 4.66
C GLY A 341 -16.42 18.28 5.07
N SER A 342 -16.42 19.62 5.03
CA SER A 342 -17.55 20.43 5.50
C SER A 342 -18.83 20.19 4.70
N LYS A 343 -18.73 20.01 3.37
CA LYS A 343 -19.91 19.70 2.54
C LYS A 343 -20.47 18.31 2.85
N TYR A 344 -19.60 17.34 3.10
CA TYR A 344 -20.03 16.01 3.54
C TYR A 344 -20.74 16.03 4.89
N GLU A 345 -20.26 16.83 5.84
CA GLU A 345 -20.91 17.01 7.16
C GLU A 345 -22.27 17.72 7.04
N GLU A 346 -22.39 18.70 6.13
CA GLU A 346 -23.67 19.39 5.84
C GLU A 346 -24.70 18.44 5.20
N ASP A 347 -24.28 17.63 4.22
CA ASP A 347 -25.14 16.69 3.51
C ASP A 347 -25.51 15.46 4.37
N ASN A 348 -24.70 15.13 5.37
CA ASN A 348 -24.89 13.96 6.23
C ASN A 348 -24.45 14.25 7.68
N SER A 349 -25.41 14.67 8.51
CA SER A 349 -25.18 15.04 9.91
C SER A 349 -24.61 13.94 10.83
N LEU A 350 -24.55 12.68 10.36
CA LEU A 350 -23.95 11.57 11.10
C LEU A 350 -22.43 11.50 10.92
N ASN A 351 -21.88 12.10 9.86
CA ASN A 351 -20.46 12.09 9.58
C ASN A 351 -19.83 13.43 9.92
N LYS A 352 -18.63 13.41 10.52
CA LYS A 352 -17.84 14.61 10.79
C LYS A 352 -16.90 14.89 9.63
N GLY A 353 -16.69 16.16 9.28
CA GLY A 353 -15.83 16.52 8.15
C GLY A 353 -14.40 15.97 8.30
N TYR A 354 -13.90 15.90 9.53
CA TYR A 354 -12.57 15.35 9.84
C TYR A 354 -12.44 13.84 9.65
N TYR A 355 -13.51 13.10 9.30
CA TYR A 355 -13.40 11.71 8.85
C TYR A 355 -12.90 11.61 7.38
N PHE A 356 -12.86 12.71 6.64
CA PHE A 356 -12.57 12.73 5.21
C PHE A 356 -11.23 13.37 4.82
N TYR A 357 -10.40 13.69 5.82
CA TYR A 357 -9.01 14.06 5.60
C TYR A 357 -8.10 13.50 6.70
N SER A 358 -6.80 13.50 6.41
CA SER A 358 -5.75 13.20 7.37
C SER A 358 -4.51 13.99 6.98
N GLU A 359 -4.07 14.87 7.85
CA GLU A 359 -2.82 15.61 7.74
C GLU A 359 -1.89 15.19 8.88
N ALA A 360 -0.61 14.98 8.60
CA ALA A 360 0.33 14.54 9.61
C ALA A 360 1.71 15.17 9.50
N TYR A 361 2.30 15.43 10.66
CA TYR A 361 3.72 15.70 10.83
C TYR A 361 4.38 14.47 11.43
N VAL A 362 5.43 13.99 10.78
CA VAL A 362 6.18 12.80 11.18
C VAL A 362 7.61 13.20 11.48
N ILE A 363 8.12 12.75 12.62
CA ILE A 363 9.53 12.82 12.99
C ILE A 363 9.97 11.41 13.34
N GLY A 364 11.05 10.94 12.73
CA GLY A 364 11.56 9.61 12.98
C GLY A 364 13.02 9.47 12.64
N GLY A 365 13.47 8.22 12.56
CA GLY A 365 14.80 7.91 12.06
C GLY A 365 15.14 6.44 12.19
N SER A 366 16.23 6.09 11.51
CA SER A 366 16.74 4.73 11.41
C SER A 366 18.14 4.65 12.04
N TYR A 367 18.36 3.63 12.87
CA TYR A 367 19.66 3.31 13.45
C TYR A 367 20.13 1.92 13.02
N LYS A 368 21.22 1.85 12.27
CA LYS A 368 21.87 0.60 11.82
C LYS A 368 22.88 0.15 12.85
N PHE A 369 22.61 -0.94 13.56
CA PHE A 369 23.58 -1.55 14.47
C PHE A 369 24.73 -2.21 13.71
N ASN A 370 24.40 -2.85 12.59
CA ASN A 370 25.29 -3.46 11.60
C ASN A 370 24.51 -3.68 10.29
N ASP A 371 25.13 -4.32 9.29
CA ASP A 371 24.54 -4.54 7.96
C ASP A 371 23.28 -5.42 7.97
N LYS A 372 22.99 -6.12 9.07
CA LYS A 372 21.86 -7.03 9.20
C LYS A 372 20.80 -6.59 10.20
N LEU A 373 21.07 -5.59 11.04
CA LEU A 373 20.19 -5.23 12.16
C LEU A 373 19.95 -3.72 12.20
N THR A 374 18.70 -3.34 11.98
CA THR A 374 18.24 -1.95 11.96
C THR A 374 17.12 -1.74 12.98
N LEU A 375 17.09 -0.57 13.61
CA LEU A 375 16.00 -0.10 14.46
C LEU A 375 15.41 1.16 13.83
N ASN A 376 14.08 1.20 13.65
CA ASN A 376 13.39 2.42 13.23
C ASN A 376 12.46 2.90 14.35
N ALA A 377 12.33 4.22 14.48
CA ALA A 377 11.37 4.83 15.40
C ALA A 377 10.71 6.04 14.74
N GLU A 378 9.41 6.19 14.97
CA GLU A 378 8.63 7.33 14.46
C GLU A 378 7.66 7.85 15.51
N PHE A 379 7.45 9.16 15.48
CA PHE A 379 6.38 9.84 16.17
C PHE A 379 5.61 10.69 15.16
N GLN A 380 4.29 10.51 15.14
CA GLN A 380 3.40 11.09 14.15
C GLN A 380 2.27 11.83 14.86
N VAL A 381 1.98 13.05 14.41
CA VAL A 381 0.91 13.92 14.95
C VAL A 381 -0.10 14.17 13.85
N TYR A 382 -1.35 13.81 14.09
CA TYR A 382 -2.43 13.83 13.11
C TYR A 382 -3.48 14.91 13.40
N ASP A 383 -3.96 15.56 12.33
CA ASP A 383 -5.24 16.27 12.25
C ASP A 383 -6.12 15.58 11.20
N GLY A 384 -7.24 15.02 11.62
CA GLY A 384 -8.13 14.22 10.79
C GLY A 384 -8.02 12.73 11.06
N ALA A 385 -9.09 12.02 10.73
CA ALA A 385 -9.30 10.62 11.04
C ALA A 385 -9.58 9.78 9.78
N ALA A 386 -9.24 10.26 8.58
CA ALA A 386 -9.49 9.49 7.34
C ALA A 386 -8.81 8.13 7.33
N LEU A 387 -7.63 7.98 7.93
CA LEU A 387 -6.96 6.69 8.07
C LEU A 387 -7.76 5.72 8.95
N ASN A 388 -8.36 6.21 10.03
CA ASN A 388 -9.16 5.41 10.96
C ASN A 388 -10.57 5.16 10.42
N ALA A 389 -11.15 6.11 9.68
CA ALA A 389 -12.40 5.92 8.97
C ALA A 389 -12.26 4.87 7.86
N ALA A 390 -11.14 4.89 7.13
CA ALA A 390 -10.76 3.81 6.21
C ALA A 390 -10.70 2.46 6.92
N ALA A 391 -10.01 2.41 8.07
CA ALA A 391 -9.86 1.21 8.90
C ALA A 391 -11.18 0.68 9.47
N GLY A 392 -12.07 1.59 9.90
CA GLY A 392 -13.38 1.28 10.45
C GLY A 392 -14.33 0.74 9.40
N ALA A 393 -14.15 1.12 8.14
CA ALA A 393 -14.90 0.60 7.00
C ALA A 393 -14.48 -0.81 6.56
N VAL A 394 -13.35 -1.33 7.08
CA VAL A 394 -12.87 -2.72 6.87
C VAL A 394 -13.37 -3.67 7.99
N GLY A 395 -14.17 -3.17 8.95
CA GLY A 395 -14.84 -3.97 10.00
C GLY A 395 -16.30 -3.56 10.14
N ASP A 396 -16.97 -3.86 11.28
CA ASP A 396 -18.34 -3.38 11.56
C ASP A 396 -18.38 -1.84 11.55
N PRO A 397 -18.84 -1.21 10.44
CA PRO A 397 -18.73 0.23 10.27
C PRO A 397 -19.67 0.95 11.24
N TYR A 398 -20.75 0.29 11.67
CA TYR A 398 -21.76 0.88 12.52
C TYR A 398 -21.27 1.03 13.95
N ASN A 399 -20.61 0.01 14.52
CA ASN A 399 -20.08 0.12 15.88
C ASN A 399 -18.90 1.10 15.98
N ARG A 400 -17.97 1.11 15.01
CA ARG A 400 -16.80 2.00 15.07
C ARG A 400 -17.12 3.46 14.72
N LEU A 401 -18.04 3.72 13.80
CA LEU A 401 -18.52 5.09 13.55
C LEU A 401 -19.42 5.59 14.70
N ALA A 402 -20.10 4.69 15.43
CA ALA A 402 -20.89 5.03 16.61
C ALA A 402 -20.03 5.42 17.82
N ASP A 403 -18.86 4.78 18.00
CA ASP A 403 -17.90 5.17 19.04
C ASP A 403 -17.18 6.49 18.71
N GLY A 404 -17.06 6.80 17.42
CA GLY A 404 -16.47 8.02 16.89
C GLY A 404 -14.94 8.00 16.89
N PHE A 405 -14.34 8.83 16.03
CA PHE A 405 -12.89 9.00 15.98
C PHE A 405 -12.48 10.34 16.58
N ASP A 406 -11.31 10.39 17.20
CA ASP A 406 -10.68 11.63 17.63
C ASP A 406 -10.06 12.34 16.42
N ARG A 407 -10.39 13.62 16.24
CA ARG A 407 -9.78 14.47 15.19
C ARG A 407 -8.27 14.61 15.37
N TYR A 408 -7.83 14.84 16.60
CA TYR A 408 -6.43 15.07 16.93
C TYR A 408 -5.90 13.86 17.68
N TRP A 409 -4.96 13.17 17.06
CA TRP A 409 -4.37 11.98 17.63
C TRP A 409 -2.90 11.88 17.27
N ASN A 410 -2.18 11.02 17.97
CA ASN A 410 -0.75 10.81 17.78
C ASN A 410 -0.45 9.33 17.76
N MET A 411 0.62 8.96 17.07
CA MET A 411 1.10 7.59 16.97
C MET A 411 2.61 7.55 17.21
N PHE A 412 3.04 6.58 18.01
CA PHE A 412 4.43 6.21 18.22
C PHE A 412 4.65 4.80 17.70
N LEU A 413 5.66 4.64 16.85
CA LEU A 413 6.03 3.39 16.21
C LEU A 413 7.50 3.10 16.50
N LEU A 414 7.79 1.83 16.71
CA LEU A 414 9.15 1.32 16.88
C LEU A 414 9.23 -0.04 16.19
N ASP A 415 10.28 -0.30 15.42
CA ASP A 415 10.57 -1.63 14.91
C ASP A 415 12.05 -1.99 15.07
N ILE A 416 12.32 -3.30 15.09
CA ILE A 416 13.65 -3.85 14.91
C ILE A 416 13.61 -4.95 13.85
N THR A 417 14.49 -4.83 12.88
CA THR A 417 14.52 -5.69 11.70
C THR A 417 15.85 -6.40 11.58
N TYR A 418 15.81 -7.73 11.48
CA TYR A 418 16.95 -8.55 11.08
C TYR A 418 16.81 -8.99 9.62
N SER A 419 17.78 -8.66 8.77
CA SER A 419 17.82 -9.04 7.35
C SER A 419 19.03 -9.94 7.05
N PHE A 420 18.87 -10.91 6.14
CA PHE A 420 19.92 -11.88 5.81
C PHE A 420 19.99 -12.27 4.34
#